data_AF-A0A956LH60-F1
#
_entry.id   AF-A0A956LH60-F1
#
_cell.length_a   1.000
_cell.length_b   1.000
_cell.length_c   1.000
_cell.angle_alpha   90.00
_cell.angle_beta   90.00
_cell.angle_gamma   90.00
#
_symmetry.space_group_name_H-M   'P 1'
#
loop_
_entity.id
_entity.type
_entity.pdbx_description
1 polymer ?
#
loop_
_entity_poly.entity_id
_entity_poly.type
_entity_poly.pdbx_seq_one_letter_code
_entity_poly.pdbx_strand_id
1 'polypeptide(L)'
;QLFPSVDAQAVLGPQACVVAGEPEVLVDFENAAAVLAGIPPAGAMDLAGGTPAEKGMNSAIDHLAGLGDMNANYIILITDGAANCSTSAADDAELLAYDVNLVPTIAAAASAGITTFVVGVDIANEVDAQGINPYEVLNDAALAGGSPKDDPSEKFYNAVNKIELEAALQQIFTSEVLSCKITLNVPDMKMFSKVEINGVEYPDPIADDVDCATTDGWRYTDESETEIELCGAACTDYQTLGTVQLIYSCFEG
;
A
#
# COMPACT_ATOMS: atom_id res chain seq x y z
N GLN A 1 -10.15 -3.37 3.63
CA GLN A 1 -10.52 -4.25 4.75
C GLN A 1 -10.51 -3.44 6.03
N LEU A 2 -11.65 -3.36 6.72
CA LEU A 2 -11.73 -2.84 8.08
C LEU A 2 -11.34 -3.94 9.07
N PHE A 3 -10.55 -3.60 10.07
CA PHE A 3 -10.21 -4.52 11.15
C PHE A 3 -10.22 -3.72 12.47
N PRO A 4 -11.14 -4.03 13.40
CA PRO A 4 -12.23 -4.99 13.25
C PRO A 4 -13.27 -4.47 12.23
N SER A 5 -14.11 -5.37 11.73
CA SER A 5 -15.26 -5.00 10.91
C SER A 5 -16.29 -4.20 11.71
N VAL A 6 -17.21 -3.51 11.03
CA VAL A 6 -18.33 -2.79 11.66
C VAL A 6 -19.31 -3.71 12.42
N ASP A 7 -19.24 -5.03 12.21
CA ASP A 7 -20.05 -6.02 12.92
C ASP A 7 -19.44 -6.45 14.27
N ALA A 8 -18.22 -5.99 14.59
CA ALA A 8 -17.58 -6.30 15.84
C ALA A 8 -18.25 -5.61 17.03
N GLN A 9 -18.18 -6.25 18.19
CA GLN A 9 -18.88 -5.83 19.40
C GLN A 9 -17.91 -5.47 20.52
N ALA A 10 -18.30 -4.52 21.37
CA ALA A 10 -17.58 -4.13 22.58
C ALA A 10 -17.75 -5.17 23.71
N VAL A 11 -17.35 -6.42 23.46
CA VAL A 11 -17.46 -7.54 24.39
C VAL A 11 -16.15 -8.31 24.47
N LEU A 12 -15.92 -9.04 25.57
CA LEU A 12 -14.79 -9.97 25.61
C LEU A 12 -15.08 -11.18 24.71
N GLY A 13 -14.06 -11.64 23.99
CA GLY A 13 -14.11 -12.87 23.20
C GLY A 13 -14.20 -12.63 21.69
N PRO A 14 -14.52 -13.67 20.89
CA PRO A 14 -14.36 -13.64 19.44
C PRO A 14 -15.19 -12.57 18.71
N GLN A 15 -16.29 -12.12 19.31
CA GLN A 15 -17.16 -11.08 18.74
C GLN A 15 -16.49 -9.70 18.70
N ALA A 16 -15.45 -9.45 19.48
CA ALA A 16 -14.62 -8.25 19.35
C ALA A 16 -13.59 -8.34 18.21
N CYS A 17 -13.38 -9.52 17.66
CA CYS A 17 -12.29 -9.84 16.75
C CYS A 17 -12.79 -10.16 15.32
N VAL A 18 -14.00 -9.72 14.99
CA VAL A 18 -14.66 -10.01 13.70
C VAL A 18 -13.99 -9.20 12.60
N VAL A 19 -13.60 -9.88 11.53
CA VAL A 19 -13.12 -9.32 10.27
C VAL A 19 -13.92 -9.99 9.16
N ALA A 20 -14.29 -9.24 8.14
CA ALA A 20 -14.99 -9.81 6.99
C ALA A 20 -14.08 -10.82 6.27
N GLY A 21 -14.67 -11.87 5.68
CA GLY A 21 -13.91 -12.88 4.94
C GLY A 21 -13.34 -12.38 3.61
N GLU A 22 -13.82 -11.22 3.15
CA GLU A 22 -13.34 -10.47 1.99
C GLU A 22 -13.35 -8.98 2.36
N PRO A 23 -12.50 -8.14 1.74
CA PRO A 23 -12.54 -6.69 1.93
C PRO A 23 -13.94 -6.11 1.70
N GLU A 24 -14.38 -5.20 2.58
CA GLU A 24 -15.68 -4.51 2.46
C GLU A 24 -15.84 -3.79 1.12
N VAL A 25 -14.70 -3.35 0.58
CA VAL A 25 -14.59 -2.76 -0.74
C VAL A 25 -13.47 -3.51 -1.48
N LEU A 26 -13.86 -4.20 -2.55
CA LEU A 26 -12.90 -4.90 -3.41
C LEU A 26 -12.09 -3.89 -4.23
N VAL A 27 -10.86 -4.27 -4.57
CA VAL A 27 -10.03 -3.53 -5.53
C VAL A 27 -10.72 -3.58 -6.90
N ASP A 28 -10.98 -2.41 -7.47
CA ASP A 28 -11.58 -2.24 -8.79
C ASP A 28 -11.19 -0.88 -9.39
N PHE A 29 -11.33 -0.72 -10.70
CA PHE A 29 -11.06 0.53 -11.41
C PHE A 29 -12.10 1.61 -11.06
N GLU A 30 -11.66 2.88 -10.99
CA GLU A 30 -12.53 4.04 -10.69
C GLU A 30 -13.37 3.89 -9.39
N ASN A 31 -12.89 3.07 -8.43
CA ASN A 31 -13.69 2.66 -7.28
C ASN A 31 -13.64 3.63 -6.08
N ALA A 32 -13.14 4.86 -6.28
CA ALA A 32 -12.93 5.83 -5.21
C ALA A 32 -14.21 6.13 -4.39
N ALA A 33 -15.36 6.20 -5.06
CA ALA A 33 -16.64 6.43 -4.40
C ALA A 33 -17.05 5.28 -3.46
N ALA A 34 -16.78 4.03 -3.84
CA ALA A 34 -17.07 2.88 -2.98
C ALA A 34 -16.09 2.81 -1.81
N VAL A 35 -14.80 3.12 -2.04
CA VAL A 35 -13.80 3.22 -0.97
C VAL A 35 -14.24 4.25 0.07
N LEU A 36 -14.63 5.45 -0.36
CA LEU A 36 -15.14 6.48 0.55
C LEU A 36 -16.42 6.06 1.28
N ALA A 37 -17.31 5.31 0.62
CA ALA A 37 -18.54 4.80 1.23
C ALA A 37 -18.29 3.65 2.22
N GLY A 38 -17.20 2.91 2.06
CA GLY A 38 -16.81 1.80 2.95
C GLY A 38 -16.05 2.27 4.21
N ILE A 39 -15.52 3.49 4.22
CA ILE A 39 -14.86 4.06 5.39
C ILE A 39 -15.94 4.56 6.37
N PRO A 40 -15.87 4.18 7.68
CA PRO A 40 -16.77 4.72 8.68
C PRO A 40 -16.78 6.26 8.70
N PRO A 41 -17.95 6.89 8.93
CA PRO A 41 -18.05 8.34 8.91
C PRO A 41 -17.15 8.97 9.97
N ALA A 42 -16.64 10.17 9.68
CA ALA A 42 -15.80 10.90 10.63
C ALA A 42 -16.53 11.10 11.97
N GLY A 43 -15.88 10.70 13.06
CA GLY A 43 -16.46 10.77 14.40
C GLY A 43 -17.45 9.66 14.72
N ALA A 44 -17.46 8.55 13.96
CA ALA A 44 -18.11 7.32 14.35
C ALA A 44 -17.64 6.90 15.77
N MET A 45 -18.59 6.70 16.68
CA MET A 45 -18.34 6.32 18.08
C MET A 45 -18.82 4.90 18.38
N ASP A 46 -19.41 4.25 17.39
CA ASP A 46 -19.95 2.88 17.43
C ASP A 46 -18.93 1.83 16.97
N LEU A 47 -17.73 2.26 16.53
CA LEU A 47 -16.62 1.36 16.27
C LEU A 47 -16.14 0.74 17.59
N ALA A 48 -16.09 -0.58 17.62
CA ALA A 48 -15.81 -1.36 18.81
C ALA A 48 -15.04 -2.64 18.46
N GLY A 49 -14.37 -3.22 19.47
CA GLY A 49 -13.68 -4.49 19.36
C GLY A 49 -12.21 -4.40 19.73
N GLY A 50 -11.46 -5.43 19.34
CA GLY A 50 -10.00 -5.46 19.40
C GLY A 50 -9.38 -4.99 18.09
N THR A 51 -8.10 -5.28 17.89
CA THR A 51 -7.29 -4.88 16.73
C THR A 51 -6.81 -6.13 15.99
N PRO A 52 -7.70 -6.88 15.29
CA PRO A 52 -7.37 -8.11 14.57
C PRO A 52 -6.59 -7.86 13.27
N ALA A 53 -5.44 -7.19 13.37
CA ALA A 53 -4.64 -6.75 12.22
C ALA A 53 -4.14 -7.94 11.38
N GLU A 54 -3.72 -9.05 11.98
CA GLU A 54 -3.32 -10.27 11.25
C GLU A 54 -4.48 -10.79 10.38
N LYS A 55 -5.71 -10.84 10.91
CA LYS A 55 -6.88 -11.27 10.14
C LYS A 55 -7.22 -10.31 9.02
N GLY A 56 -7.10 -9.00 9.29
CA GLY A 56 -7.26 -7.96 8.27
C GLY A 56 -6.26 -8.11 7.13
N MET A 57 -4.99 -8.35 7.47
CA MET A 57 -3.93 -8.63 6.50
C MET A 57 -4.22 -9.89 5.70
N ASN A 58 -4.59 -11.00 6.33
CA ASN A 58 -4.91 -12.25 5.62
C ASN A 58 -6.06 -12.06 4.62
N SER A 59 -7.15 -11.40 5.01
CA SER A 59 -8.27 -11.08 4.10
C SER A 59 -7.80 -10.25 2.90
N ALA A 60 -6.97 -9.22 3.13
CA ALA A 60 -6.43 -8.40 2.04
C ALA A 60 -5.48 -9.18 1.12
N ILE A 61 -4.62 -10.03 1.69
CA ILE A 61 -3.68 -10.88 0.96
C ILE A 61 -4.43 -11.89 0.09
N ASP A 62 -5.43 -12.57 0.65
CA ASP A 62 -6.24 -13.57 -0.07
C ASP A 62 -7.00 -12.91 -1.23
N HIS A 63 -7.60 -11.74 -1.02
CA HIS A 63 -8.25 -10.96 -2.07
C HIS A 63 -7.28 -10.60 -3.20
N LEU A 64 -6.10 -10.04 -2.86
CA LEU A 64 -5.09 -9.65 -3.85
C LEU A 64 -4.54 -10.85 -4.62
N ALA A 65 -4.31 -11.99 -3.95
CA ALA A 65 -3.89 -13.22 -4.61
C ALA A 65 -4.96 -13.74 -5.60
N GLY A 66 -6.24 -13.50 -5.32
CA GLY A 66 -7.36 -13.82 -6.20
C GLY A 66 -7.45 -12.98 -7.47
N LEU A 67 -6.84 -11.79 -7.50
CA LEU A 67 -6.85 -10.89 -8.68
C LEU A 67 -5.90 -11.34 -9.81
N GLY A 68 -4.99 -12.28 -9.54
CA GLY A 68 -4.01 -12.77 -10.51
C GLY A 68 -2.84 -11.80 -10.73
N ASP A 69 -2.22 -11.86 -11.91
CA ASP A 69 -1.00 -11.12 -12.28
C ASP A 69 -1.28 -9.64 -12.65
N MET A 70 -2.16 -8.98 -11.89
CA MET A 70 -2.29 -7.53 -11.95
C MET A 70 -0.98 -6.92 -11.39
N ASN A 71 -0.45 -5.90 -12.09
CA ASN A 71 0.79 -5.20 -11.71
C ASN A 71 0.83 -4.87 -10.20
N ALA A 72 2.04 -4.87 -9.62
CA ALA A 72 2.40 -4.44 -8.26
C ALA A 72 1.23 -4.33 -7.25
N ASN A 73 1.11 -5.33 -6.38
CA ASN A 73 0.10 -5.37 -5.33
C ASN A 73 0.60 -4.64 -4.07
N TYR A 74 -0.19 -3.69 -3.59
CA TYR A 74 0.15 -2.92 -2.40
C TYR A 74 -0.92 -3.05 -1.32
N ILE A 75 -0.47 -3.11 -0.07
CA ILE A 75 -1.31 -2.95 1.13
C ILE A 75 -0.81 -1.73 1.88
N ILE A 76 -1.74 -0.88 2.35
CA ILE A 76 -1.44 0.17 3.33
C ILE A 76 -2.10 -0.24 4.65
N LEU A 77 -1.30 -0.69 5.60
CA LEU A 77 -1.73 -1.04 6.95
C LEU A 77 -1.79 0.24 7.79
N ILE A 78 -2.98 0.66 8.19
CA ILE A 78 -3.20 1.84 9.05
C ILE A 78 -3.71 1.36 10.41
N THR A 79 -2.98 1.64 11.50
CA THR A 79 -3.33 1.20 12.86
C THR A 79 -2.91 2.23 13.92
N ASP A 80 -3.61 2.26 15.05
CA ASP A 80 -3.37 3.17 16.18
C ASP A 80 -2.78 2.46 17.42
N GLY A 81 -2.47 1.16 17.31
CA GLY A 81 -1.91 0.41 18.42
C GLY A 81 -1.42 -1.00 18.05
N ALA A 82 -1.03 -1.74 19.09
CA ALA A 82 -0.57 -3.11 18.97
C ALA A 82 -1.71 -4.05 18.54
N ALA A 83 -1.41 -4.98 17.63
CA ALA A 83 -2.34 -5.99 17.20
C ALA A 83 -2.70 -6.96 18.33
N ASN A 84 -3.94 -7.39 18.37
CA ASN A 84 -4.41 -8.48 19.23
C ASN A 84 -5.37 -9.35 18.42
N CYS A 85 -6.21 -10.15 19.07
CA CYS A 85 -7.18 -11.00 18.40
C CYS A 85 -6.55 -12.05 17.47
N SER A 86 -5.40 -12.61 17.86
CA SER A 86 -4.65 -13.60 17.08
C SER A 86 -5.51 -14.75 16.61
N THR A 87 -5.29 -15.19 15.36
CA THR A 87 -5.92 -16.41 14.83
C THR A 87 -5.52 -17.67 15.60
N SER A 88 -4.39 -17.61 16.31
CA SER A 88 -3.83 -18.69 17.11
C SER A 88 -4.25 -18.71 18.58
N ALA A 89 -5.05 -17.73 19.02
CA ALA A 89 -5.53 -17.64 20.40
C ALA A 89 -6.40 -18.85 20.78
N ALA A 90 -6.04 -19.54 21.86
CA ALA A 90 -6.75 -20.71 22.37
C ALA A 90 -7.98 -20.33 23.23
N ASP A 91 -7.98 -19.13 23.80
CA ASP A 91 -9.05 -18.62 24.64
C ASP A 91 -9.23 -17.09 24.57
N ASP A 92 -10.25 -16.59 25.26
CA ASP A 92 -10.61 -15.16 25.29
C ASP A 92 -9.53 -14.27 25.92
N ALA A 93 -8.69 -14.81 26.81
CA ALA A 93 -7.62 -14.04 27.42
C ALA A 93 -6.45 -13.86 26.45
N GLU A 94 -6.13 -14.90 25.68
CA GLU A 94 -5.14 -14.83 24.61
C GLU A 94 -5.57 -13.91 23.45
N LEU A 95 -6.88 -13.70 23.23
CA LEU A 95 -7.36 -12.69 22.27
C LEU A 95 -7.02 -11.25 22.68
N LEU A 96 -6.76 -10.98 23.96
CA LEU A 96 -6.32 -9.67 24.45
C LEU A 96 -4.79 -9.49 24.38
N ALA A 97 -4.06 -10.59 24.23
CA ALA A 97 -2.61 -10.56 24.12
C ALA A 97 -2.18 -10.04 22.76
N TYR A 98 -0.94 -9.58 22.69
CA TYR A 98 -0.36 -9.16 21.43
C TYR A 98 -0.29 -10.31 20.42
N ASP A 99 -0.71 -10.02 19.20
CA ASP A 99 -0.69 -10.98 18.10
C ASP A 99 0.69 -11.03 17.45
N VAL A 100 1.47 -12.02 17.86
CA VAL A 100 2.84 -12.24 17.38
C VAL A 100 2.92 -12.60 15.88
N ASN A 101 1.80 -12.97 15.25
CA ASN A 101 1.78 -13.41 13.87
C ASN A 101 1.68 -12.28 12.85
N LEU A 102 1.39 -11.04 13.28
CA LEU A 102 1.25 -9.90 12.36
C LEU A 102 2.49 -9.71 11.48
N VAL A 103 3.69 -9.59 12.08
CA VAL A 103 4.94 -9.36 11.34
C VAL A 103 5.29 -10.54 10.40
N PRO A 104 5.22 -11.81 10.84
CA PRO A 104 5.36 -12.96 9.93
C PRO A 104 4.38 -12.96 8.74
N THR A 105 3.12 -12.59 8.97
CA THR A 105 2.10 -12.49 7.90
C THR A 105 2.47 -11.42 6.88
N ILE A 106 2.92 -10.25 7.34
CA ILE A 106 3.40 -9.17 6.45
C ILE A 106 4.62 -9.63 5.64
N ALA A 107 5.59 -10.32 6.28
CA ALA A 107 6.77 -10.84 5.59
C ALA A 107 6.42 -11.89 4.51
N ALA A 108 5.40 -12.72 4.78
CA ALA A 108 4.89 -13.68 3.82
C ALA A 108 4.23 -12.99 2.61
N ALA A 109 3.47 -11.91 2.84
CA ALA A 109 2.90 -11.08 1.79
C ALA A 109 3.98 -10.49 0.88
N ALA A 110 5.04 -9.91 1.47
CA ALA A 110 6.17 -9.36 0.71
C ALA A 110 6.87 -10.45 -0.13
N SER A 111 7.03 -11.65 0.41
CA SER A 111 7.59 -12.80 -0.32
C SER A 111 6.71 -13.27 -1.49
N ALA A 112 5.41 -12.99 -1.43
CA ALA A 112 4.44 -13.23 -2.50
C ALA A 112 4.31 -12.06 -3.49
N GLY A 113 5.15 -11.02 -3.38
CA GLY A 113 5.11 -9.85 -4.26
C GLY A 113 4.07 -8.80 -3.87
N ILE A 114 3.55 -8.85 -2.64
CA ILE A 114 2.62 -7.86 -2.10
C ILE A 114 3.38 -6.94 -1.14
N THR A 115 3.68 -5.72 -1.56
CA THR A 115 4.38 -4.73 -0.74
C THR A 115 3.42 -4.15 0.30
N THR A 116 3.86 -4.04 1.56
CA THR A 116 3.06 -3.44 2.63
C THR A 116 3.71 -2.17 3.16
N PHE A 117 2.97 -1.06 3.11
CA PHE A 117 3.28 0.18 3.81
C PHE A 117 2.61 0.19 5.17
N VAL A 118 3.31 0.67 6.19
CA VAL A 118 2.78 0.74 7.55
C VAL A 118 2.61 2.19 7.96
N VAL A 119 1.41 2.55 8.37
CA VAL A 119 1.04 3.87 8.88
C VAL A 119 0.54 3.70 10.32
N GLY A 120 1.24 4.33 11.26
CA GLY A 120 0.86 4.40 12.65
C GLY A 120 0.09 5.70 12.93
N VAL A 121 -0.99 5.62 13.71
CA VAL A 121 -1.72 6.80 14.19
C VAL A 121 -1.39 7.01 15.66
N ASP A 122 -0.75 8.14 15.97
CA ASP A 122 -0.37 8.54 17.32
C ASP A 122 0.45 7.48 18.09
N ILE A 123 1.41 6.86 17.41
CA ILE A 123 2.22 5.78 17.99
C ILE A 123 3.41 6.37 18.76
N ALA A 124 3.35 6.28 20.08
CA ALA A 124 4.47 6.61 20.97
C ALA A 124 5.51 5.48 21.03
N ASN A 125 6.79 5.83 21.13
CA ASN A 125 7.87 4.87 21.41
C ASN A 125 7.93 4.56 22.91
N GLU A 126 6.92 3.85 23.39
CA GLU A 126 6.76 3.48 24.78
C GLU A 126 6.17 2.07 24.91
N VAL A 127 6.48 1.42 26.03
CA VAL A 127 5.92 0.11 26.35
C VAL A 127 4.52 0.28 26.93
N ASP A 128 3.55 -0.41 26.34
CA ASP A 128 2.15 -0.43 26.76
C ASP A 128 1.92 -1.27 28.04
N ALA A 129 0.67 -1.37 28.47
CA ALA A 129 0.31 -2.13 29.67
C ALA A 129 0.51 -3.65 29.52
N GLN A 130 0.73 -4.13 28.29
CA GLN A 130 0.96 -5.52 27.93
C GLN A 130 2.46 -5.84 27.81
N GLY A 131 3.33 -4.85 28.00
CA GLY A 131 4.78 -5.03 27.88
C GLY A 131 5.28 -4.97 26.45
N ILE A 132 4.46 -4.50 25.51
CA ILE A 132 4.77 -4.39 24.08
C ILE A 132 5.05 -2.93 23.75
N ASN A 133 6.01 -2.69 22.87
CA ASN A 133 6.24 -1.36 22.33
C ASN A 133 5.69 -1.32 20.88
N PRO A 134 4.51 -0.71 20.65
CA PRO A 134 3.91 -0.66 19.31
C PRO A 134 4.84 0.00 18.28
N TYR A 135 5.64 0.99 18.67
CA TYR A 135 6.59 1.65 17.78
C TYR A 135 7.63 0.66 17.22
N GLU A 136 8.22 -0.18 18.07
CA GLU A 136 9.18 -1.19 17.64
C GLU A 136 8.52 -2.26 16.77
N VAL A 137 7.29 -2.67 17.13
CA VAL A 137 6.51 -3.63 16.33
C VAL A 137 6.20 -3.08 14.93
N LEU A 138 5.79 -1.82 14.82
CA LEU A 138 5.49 -1.22 13.53
C LEU A 138 6.75 -0.97 12.69
N ASN A 139 7.91 -0.73 13.33
CA ASN A 139 9.19 -0.74 12.63
C ASN A 139 9.49 -2.11 12.01
N ASP A 140 9.33 -3.19 12.78
CA ASP A 140 9.52 -4.56 12.29
C ASP A 140 8.53 -4.91 11.18
N ALA A 141 7.27 -4.48 11.31
CA ALA A 141 6.24 -4.65 10.30
C ALA A 141 6.59 -3.92 8.99
N ALA A 142 7.09 -2.68 9.05
CA ALA A 142 7.46 -1.92 7.87
C ALA A 142 8.69 -2.51 7.16
N LEU A 143 9.67 -3.00 7.93
CA LEU A 143 10.81 -3.74 7.38
C LEU A 143 10.37 -5.04 6.71
N ALA A 144 9.49 -5.81 7.36
CA ALA A 144 8.92 -7.04 6.82
C ALA A 144 8.09 -6.80 5.55
N GLY A 145 7.41 -5.65 5.47
CA GLY A 145 6.55 -5.28 4.35
C GLY A 145 7.29 -4.89 3.07
N GLY A 146 8.61 -4.74 3.14
CA GLY A 146 9.46 -4.50 1.98
C GLY A 146 9.52 -3.05 1.50
N SER A 147 8.82 -2.11 2.14
CA SER A 147 8.93 -0.67 1.86
C SER A 147 8.96 0.16 3.15
N PRO A 148 10.03 0.04 3.95
CA PRO A 148 10.23 0.89 5.12
C PRO A 148 10.50 2.34 4.69
N LYS A 149 9.98 3.29 5.45
CA LYS A 149 10.36 4.70 5.36
C LYS A 149 11.89 4.84 5.48
N ASP A 150 12.48 5.67 4.63
CA ASP A 150 13.91 5.99 4.66
C ASP A 150 14.24 6.94 5.83
N ASP A 151 14.11 6.42 7.04
CA ASP A 151 14.52 7.07 8.28
C ASP A 151 15.29 6.04 9.13
N PRO A 152 16.41 6.41 9.77
CA PRO A 152 17.23 5.46 10.54
C PRO A 152 16.51 4.84 11.75
N SER A 153 15.50 5.52 12.30
CA SER A 153 14.83 5.19 13.57
C SER A 153 13.34 4.88 13.46
N GLU A 154 12.65 5.42 12.46
CA GLU A 154 11.20 5.28 12.27
C GLU A 154 10.91 4.72 10.87
N LYS A 155 10.74 3.40 10.78
CA LYS A 155 10.55 2.69 9.51
C LYS A 155 9.12 2.72 9.00
N PHE A 156 8.16 3.16 9.82
CA PHE A 156 6.77 3.34 9.44
C PHE A 156 6.42 4.83 9.31
N TYR A 157 5.28 5.15 8.73
CA TYR A 157 4.77 6.52 8.65
C TYR A 157 3.93 6.81 9.88
N ASN A 158 4.44 7.60 10.82
CA ASN A 158 3.69 7.97 12.01
C ASN A 158 2.96 9.29 11.80
N ALA A 159 1.67 9.34 12.12
CA ALA A 159 0.84 10.52 11.97
C ALA A 159 0.11 10.82 13.28
N VAL A 160 0.33 12.00 13.87
CA VAL A 160 -0.36 12.43 15.10
C VAL A 160 -1.59 13.29 14.83
N ASN A 161 -1.87 13.59 13.56
CA ASN A 161 -3.04 14.35 13.16
C ASN A 161 -3.41 14.09 11.69
N LYS A 162 -4.54 14.67 11.26
CA LYS A 162 -5.08 14.49 9.90
C LYS A 162 -4.15 14.98 8.80
N ILE A 163 -3.43 16.09 9.03
CA ILE A 163 -2.52 16.67 8.04
C ILE A 163 -1.34 15.74 7.82
N GLU A 164 -0.79 15.18 8.90
CA GLU A 164 0.30 14.22 8.82
C GLU A 164 -0.13 12.89 8.22
N LEU A 165 -1.36 12.43 8.49
CA LEU A 165 -1.90 11.23 7.84
C LEU A 165 -2.06 11.44 6.33
N GLU A 166 -2.56 12.61 5.92
CA GLU A 166 -2.64 12.98 4.50
C GLU A 166 -1.25 13.03 3.86
N ALA A 167 -0.27 13.64 4.54
CA ALA A 167 1.10 13.72 4.06
C ALA A 167 1.77 12.32 3.96
N ALA A 168 1.53 11.43 4.92
CA ALA A 168 2.02 10.06 4.89
C ALA A 168 1.48 9.29 3.69
N LEU A 169 0.17 9.37 3.44
CA LEU A 169 -0.45 8.74 2.28
C LEU A 169 0.08 9.32 0.97
N GLN A 170 0.19 10.65 0.86
CA GLN A 170 0.77 11.31 -0.32
C GLN A 170 2.22 10.89 -0.55
N GLN A 171 3.02 10.76 0.51
CA GLN A 171 4.40 10.30 0.40
C GLN A 171 4.45 8.87 -0.16
N ILE A 172 3.68 7.93 0.40
CA ILE A 172 3.59 6.54 -0.09
C ILE A 172 3.25 6.51 -1.58
N PHE A 173 2.23 7.27 -2.00
CA PHE A 173 1.80 7.29 -3.39
C PHE A 173 2.87 7.88 -4.31
N THR A 174 3.50 8.98 -3.92
CA THR A 174 4.46 9.69 -4.78
C THR A 174 5.82 9.01 -4.89
N SER A 175 6.32 8.39 -3.82
CA SER A 175 7.66 7.79 -3.83
C SER A 175 7.69 6.36 -4.37
N GLU A 176 6.63 5.56 -4.16
CA GLU A 176 6.73 4.10 -4.34
C GLU A 176 5.65 3.52 -5.27
N VAL A 177 4.44 4.10 -5.29
CA VAL A 177 3.33 3.60 -6.13
C VAL A 177 3.31 4.29 -7.49
N LEU A 178 3.53 5.60 -7.52
CA LEU A 178 3.64 6.43 -8.71
C LEU A 178 5.10 6.80 -8.97
N SER A 179 6.00 5.82 -8.80
CA SER A 179 7.39 6.01 -9.19
C SER A 179 7.45 6.46 -10.64
N CYS A 180 8.38 7.34 -10.99
CA CYS A 180 8.59 7.72 -12.39
C CYS A 180 8.96 6.52 -13.27
N LYS A 181 9.28 5.37 -12.67
CA LYS A 181 9.62 4.13 -13.36
C LYS A 181 8.41 3.23 -13.52
N ILE A 182 8.21 2.76 -14.73
CA ILE A 182 7.07 1.93 -15.11
C ILE A 182 7.59 0.67 -15.77
N THR A 183 7.38 -0.47 -15.10
CA THR A 183 7.70 -1.79 -15.67
C THR A 183 6.68 -2.15 -16.75
N LEU A 184 7.19 -2.58 -17.89
CA LEU A 184 6.42 -2.94 -19.08
C LEU A 184 6.16 -4.44 -19.10
N ASN A 185 4.98 -4.84 -18.64
CA ASN A 185 4.55 -6.24 -18.64
C ASN A 185 3.91 -6.63 -19.99
N VAL A 186 4.67 -6.49 -21.08
CA VAL A 186 4.21 -6.96 -22.40
C VAL A 186 5.26 -7.86 -23.06
N PRO A 187 4.89 -9.11 -23.39
CA PRO A 187 5.74 -9.97 -24.16
C PRO A 187 5.82 -9.39 -25.57
N ASP A 188 6.99 -8.85 -25.91
CA ASP A 188 7.48 -8.83 -27.29
C ASP A 188 6.89 -7.76 -28.24
N MET A 189 6.51 -6.57 -27.74
CA MET A 189 6.27 -5.41 -28.61
C MET A 189 7.23 -4.26 -28.30
N LYS A 190 8.41 -4.32 -28.94
CA LYS A 190 9.49 -3.31 -28.92
C LYS A 190 9.12 -1.93 -29.49
N MET A 191 7.83 -1.59 -29.58
CA MET A 191 7.36 -0.49 -30.43
C MET A 191 6.09 0.18 -29.92
N PHE A 192 6.07 0.69 -28.68
CA PHE A 192 5.24 1.88 -28.48
C PHE A 192 6.01 3.11 -28.95
N SER A 193 5.33 3.93 -29.74
CA SER A 193 5.90 5.04 -30.49
C SER A 193 5.78 6.37 -29.76
N LYS A 194 5.04 6.42 -28.65
CA LYS A 194 4.89 7.62 -27.81
C LYS A 194 4.30 7.28 -26.45
N VAL A 195 4.63 8.11 -25.47
CA VAL A 195 4.00 8.14 -24.15
C VAL A 195 3.09 9.36 -24.10
N GLU A 196 1.85 9.18 -23.66
CA GLU A 196 0.92 10.28 -23.43
C GLU A 196 0.50 10.32 -21.97
N ILE A 197 0.57 11.50 -21.38
CA ILE A 197 0.17 11.78 -19.99
C ILE A 197 -0.61 13.08 -20.01
N ASN A 198 -1.83 13.06 -19.47
CA ASN A 198 -2.71 14.25 -19.46
C ASN A 198 -3.00 14.87 -20.84
N GLY A 199 -2.97 14.09 -21.92
CA GLY A 199 -3.10 14.62 -23.29
C GLY A 199 -1.85 15.36 -23.79
N VAL A 200 -0.75 15.35 -23.05
CA VAL A 200 0.57 15.80 -23.50
C VAL A 200 1.30 14.59 -24.08
N GLU A 201 1.71 14.72 -25.34
CA GLU A 201 2.45 13.67 -26.04
C GLU A 201 3.96 13.85 -25.89
N TYR A 202 4.64 12.77 -25.50
CA TYR A 202 6.09 12.63 -25.48
C TYR A 202 6.49 11.60 -26.56
N PRO A 203 6.79 12.07 -27.78
CA PRO A 203 6.87 11.19 -28.95
C PRO A 203 8.12 10.32 -28.96
N ASP A 204 9.28 10.84 -28.57
CA ASP A 204 10.55 10.11 -28.65
C ASP A 204 11.18 9.93 -27.26
N PRO A 205 11.90 8.83 -27.01
CA PRO A 205 12.68 8.70 -25.80
C PRO A 205 13.80 9.74 -25.79
N ILE A 206 14.04 10.35 -24.63
CA ILE A 206 15.18 11.25 -24.42
C ILE A 206 16.47 10.43 -24.38
N ALA A 207 17.59 11.06 -24.74
CA ALA A 207 18.89 10.39 -24.73
C ALA A 207 19.36 10.04 -23.31
N ASP A 208 20.04 8.92 -23.14
CA ASP A 208 20.48 8.41 -21.83
C ASP A 208 21.44 9.34 -21.09
N ASP A 209 22.19 10.17 -21.83
CA ASP A 209 23.16 11.14 -21.29
C ASP A 209 22.52 12.44 -20.81
N VAL A 210 21.20 12.58 -20.95
CA VAL A 210 20.44 13.74 -20.50
C VAL A 210 19.98 13.54 -19.05
N ASP A 211 20.03 14.64 -18.29
CA ASP A 211 19.54 14.66 -16.92
C ASP A 211 18.00 14.65 -16.88
N CYS A 212 17.46 13.49 -16.48
CA CYS A 212 16.03 13.22 -16.34
C CYS A 212 15.33 14.16 -15.33
N ALA A 213 16.07 14.77 -14.40
CA ALA A 213 15.51 15.73 -13.45
C ALA A 213 15.21 17.10 -14.09
N THR A 214 15.80 17.42 -15.24
CA THR A 214 15.69 18.73 -15.89
C THR A 214 15.13 18.70 -17.31
N THR A 215 14.82 17.51 -17.82
CA THR A 215 14.30 17.32 -19.18
C THR A 215 12.98 16.58 -19.14
N ASP A 216 11.99 17.12 -19.83
CA ASP A 216 10.67 16.50 -19.93
C ASP A 216 10.70 15.39 -20.98
N GLY A 217 10.17 14.21 -20.65
CA GLY A 217 10.11 13.10 -21.59
C GLY A 217 10.07 11.75 -20.91
N TRP A 218 10.58 10.73 -21.58
CA TRP A 218 10.73 9.39 -21.04
C TRP A 218 11.97 8.73 -21.64
N ARG A 219 12.51 7.69 -21.00
CA ARG A 219 13.58 6.85 -21.54
C ARG A 219 13.44 5.42 -21.06
N TYR A 220 14.11 4.47 -21.72
CA TYR A 220 14.27 3.13 -21.16
C TYR A 220 15.31 3.15 -20.03
N THR A 221 15.12 2.34 -19.01
CA THR A 221 16.09 2.21 -17.90
C THR A 221 17.01 1.00 -18.06
N ASP A 222 16.70 0.10 -18.99
CA ASP A 222 17.45 -1.12 -19.26
C ASP A 222 17.52 -1.43 -20.77
N GLU A 223 18.54 -2.19 -21.17
CA GLU A 223 18.74 -2.61 -22.57
C GLU A 223 17.70 -3.63 -23.05
N SER A 224 16.98 -4.27 -22.12
CA SER A 224 15.87 -5.18 -22.43
C SER A 224 14.57 -4.46 -22.75
N GLU A 225 14.54 -3.12 -22.61
CA GLU A 225 13.37 -2.25 -22.82
C GLU A 225 12.17 -2.70 -21.99
N THR A 226 12.42 -3.22 -20.78
CA THR A 226 11.36 -3.74 -19.88
C THR A 226 10.88 -2.74 -18.84
N GLU A 227 11.52 -1.58 -18.75
CA GLU A 227 11.13 -0.50 -17.86
C GLU A 227 11.41 0.85 -18.54
N ILE A 228 10.49 1.80 -18.37
CA ILE A 228 10.71 3.20 -18.72
C ILE A 228 10.80 4.07 -17.48
N GLU A 229 11.54 5.16 -17.56
CA GLU A 229 11.56 6.26 -16.61
C GLU A 229 10.98 7.52 -17.27
N LEU A 230 9.93 8.06 -16.65
CA LEU A 230 9.34 9.36 -16.97
C LEU A 230 10.21 10.48 -16.38
N CYS A 231 10.45 11.53 -17.14
CA CYS A 231 11.38 12.61 -16.80
C CYS A 231 10.68 13.97 -16.76
N GLY A 232 11.15 14.86 -15.88
CA GLY A 232 10.63 16.22 -15.72
C GLY A 232 9.10 16.28 -15.54
N ALA A 233 8.45 17.09 -16.37
CA ALA A 233 7.00 17.28 -16.38
C ALA A 233 6.22 15.98 -16.61
N ALA A 234 6.76 15.05 -17.40
CA ALA A 234 6.08 13.77 -17.67
C ALA A 234 5.88 12.97 -16.37
N CYS A 235 6.92 12.89 -15.53
CA CYS A 235 6.76 12.22 -14.24
C CYS A 235 5.85 13.01 -13.30
N THR A 236 5.97 14.34 -13.26
CA THR A 236 5.13 15.17 -12.38
C THR A 236 3.64 15.02 -12.71
N ASP A 237 3.30 15.01 -14.00
CA ASP A 237 1.92 14.82 -14.47
C ASP A 237 1.42 13.40 -14.16
N TYR A 238 2.28 12.38 -14.33
CA TYR A 238 1.95 11.00 -13.95
C TYR A 238 1.70 10.86 -12.45
N GLN A 239 2.57 11.43 -11.60
CA GLN A 239 2.41 11.41 -10.14
C GLN A 239 1.16 12.15 -9.68
N THR A 240 0.66 13.09 -10.47
CA THR A 240 -0.57 13.83 -10.17
C THR A 240 -1.82 13.05 -10.59
N LEU A 241 -1.77 12.35 -11.73
CA LEU A 241 -2.96 11.74 -12.35
C LEU A 241 -3.08 10.24 -12.14
N GLY A 242 -1.96 9.56 -11.90
CA GLY A 242 -1.88 8.11 -11.75
C GLY A 242 -2.10 7.32 -13.04
N THR A 243 -2.16 7.98 -14.20
CA THR A 243 -2.43 7.34 -15.49
C THR A 243 -1.38 7.68 -16.53
N VAL A 244 -0.86 6.66 -17.21
CA VAL A 244 0.00 6.78 -18.39
C VAL A 244 -0.65 6.03 -19.55
N GLN A 245 -0.54 6.56 -20.76
CA GLN A 245 -0.94 5.85 -21.98
C GLN A 245 0.29 5.55 -22.83
N LEU A 246 0.51 4.26 -23.08
CA LEU A 246 1.54 3.79 -24.01
C LEU A 246 0.88 3.56 -25.37
N ILE A 247 1.27 4.34 -26.39
CA ILE A 247 0.62 4.29 -27.71
C ILE A 247 1.51 3.54 -28.69
N TYR A 248 1.00 2.41 -29.16
CA TYR A 248 1.68 1.52 -30.10
C TYR A 248 1.35 1.86 -31.55
N SER A 249 2.40 1.95 -32.37
CA SER A 249 2.26 2.05 -33.82
C SER A 249 2.73 0.74 -34.45
N CYS A 250 1.81 -0.01 -35.05
CA CYS A 250 2.20 -1.14 -35.89
C CYS A 250 2.76 -0.58 -37.20
N PHE A 251 4.04 -0.86 -37.50
CA PHE A 251 4.53 -0.73 -38.87
C PHE A 251 3.99 -1.92 -39.67
N GLU A 252 3.04 -1.67 -40.57
CA GLU A 252 2.75 -2.62 -41.64
C GLU A 252 3.96 -2.67 -42.58
N GLY A 253 4.74 -3.75 -42.46
CA GLY A 253 5.81 -4.10 -43.40
C GLY A 253 5.28 -4.89 -44.59
#